data_AF-A0A365Y5Z4-F1
#
_entry.id   AF-A0A365Y5Z4-F1
#
_cell.length_a   1.000
_cell.length_b   1.000
_cell.length_c   1.000
_cell.angle_alpha   90.00
_cell.angle_beta   90.00
_cell.angle_gamma   90.00
#
_symmetry.space_group_name_H-M   'P 1'
#
loop_
_entity.id
_entity.type
_entity.pdbx_description
1 polymer ?
#
loop_
_entity_poly.entity_id
_entity_poly.type
_entity_poly.pdbx_seq_one_letter_code
_entity_poly.pdbx_strand_id
1 'polypeptide(L)'
;MDAIIHFFTRRQYKNLFLLTWLVLALLQACFSELWDDEAYYWVYSRHLDWGYFDHPPMIALLIKMGYSIFHNELGVRLFIVLLNTITLWVTARLIASKDNILFYLIIGAMGAMQMGGMLAVPDLPLIFFAAIYFWAYRYFLAKQSWRNTLLLGITMALMFYSKYHGVLLVFFTVLSNMNLLRVFKFWIACIITTVLFFPHIYWQYTHGFPSLQYHLVERNASAYDITFTLDYLGGQLLLFGPLVGWLLLYYAFRCPIQNTFERALKFSLIGVLVFFLISTFKGRVEANWTVMVFTPVVILAHQAVVRRGWSRKILLYTLPVTLLLVLATRVYMIWDFLPGVEIRPEIHHNREWASQVAARAEGRPVVFLNSYQLPSKYMFYTGQLSYSLNSRYSRRSQYNFWDTEKQLWGKPVMVMFEPGTDMPVTDSLKTVKGTWDISIQPKYYSYSLVELKPALTTIKAHPNETVKMFLQPNNGYHQPIPIDRDNPPVLGYGFSTKEEALPAVKSTIPLERAMLRRVIDMQVVMPDKPGEYLLKFCVFAGDLPPTHNSQAIKVTVSKN
;
A
#
# COMPACT_ATOMS: atom_id res chain seq x y z
N MET A 1 41.23 6.31 -18.46
CA MET A 1 40.59 5.96 -19.75
C MET A 1 40.47 4.45 -19.93
N ASP A 2 41.50 3.67 -19.58
CA ASP A 2 41.51 2.20 -19.73
C ASP A 2 40.42 1.46 -18.96
N ALA A 3 40.06 1.89 -17.74
CA ALA A 3 38.96 1.28 -16.98
C ALA A 3 37.58 1.47 -17.63
N ILE A 4 37.36 2.61 -18.29
CA ILE A 4 36.12 2.91 -19.03
C ILE A 4 36.09 2.09 -20.31
N ILE A 5 37.20 2.02 -21.05
CA ILE A 5 37.32 1.21 -22.28
C ILE A 5 37.14 -0.28 -21.96
N HIS A 6 37.66 -0.76 -20.82
CA HIS A 6 37.48 -2.15 -20.38
C HIS A 6 36.02 -2.48 -20.03
N PHE A 7 35.25 -1.51 -19.52
CA PHE A 7 33.82 -1.64 -19.22
C PHE A 7 32.96 -1.92 -20.47
N PHE A 8 33.38 -1.44 -21.65
CA PHE A 8 32.64 -1.58 -22.91
C PHE A 8 33.09 -2.75 -23.81
N THR A 9 33.95 -3.66 -23.34
CA THR A 9 34.40 -4.83 -24.12
C THR A 9 33.35 -5.97 -24.18
N ARG A 10 33.46 -6.82 -25.21
CA ARG A 10 32.55 -7.94 -25.61
C ARG A 10 32.08 -8.93 -24.52
N ARG A 11 32.63 -8.88 -23.30
CA ARG A 11 32.27 -9.79 -22.17
C ARG A 11 31.56 -9.09 -21.00
N GLN A 12 31.30 -7.78 -21.08
CA GLN A 12 30.70 -6.99 -19.98
C GLN A 12 29.26 -6.52 -20.24
N TYR A 13 28.55 -7.08 -21.22
CA TYR A 13 27.16 -6.71 -21.53
C TYR A 13 26.19 -6.76 -20.32
N LYS A 14 26.50 -7.58 -19.30
CA LYS A 14 25.81 -7.58 -18.00
C LYS A 14 25.91 -6.22 -17.28
N ASN A 15 27.12 -5.70 -17.17
CA ASN A 15 27.38 -4.45 -16.45
C ASN A 15 26.76 -3.29 -17.21
N LEU A 16 26.87 -3.30 -18.55
CA LEU A 16 26.21 -2.34 -19.41
C LEU A 16 24.69 -2.40 -19.25
N PHE A 17 24.07 -3.58 -19.28
CA PHE A 17 22.62 -3.74 -19.09
C PHE A 17 22.16 -3.17 -17.75
N LEU A 18 22.83 -3.52 -16.64
CA LEU A 18 22.48 -3.04 -15.31
C LEU A 18 22.71 -1.53 -15.15
N LEU A 19 23.78 -0.99 -15.75
CA LEU A 19 24.05 0.44 -15.75
C LEU A 19 22.99 1.19 -16.56
N THR A 20 22.66 0.74 -17.77
CA THR A 20 21.60 1.33 -18.60
C THR A 20 20.26 1.28 -17.87
N TRP A 21 19.93 0.15 -17.24
CA TRP A 21 18.72 0.01 -16.44
C TRP A 21 18.67 1.04 -15.30
N LEU A 22 19.76 1.14 -14.53
CA LEU A 22 19.89 2.08 -13.42
C LEU A 22 19.76 3.52 -13.91
N VAL A 23 20.50 3.91 -14.95
CA VAL A 23 20.49 5.28 -15.49
C VAL A 23 19.09 5.65 -15.98
N LEU A 24 18.44 4.78 -16.75
CA LEU A 24 17.09 5.07 -17.24
C LEU A 24 16.07 5.16 -16.10
N ALA A 25 16.19 4.34 -15.06
CA ALA A 25 15.32 4.40 -13.89
C ALA A 25 15.57 5.67 -13.05
N LEU A 26 16.82 6.12 -12.92
CA LEU A 26 17.17 7.38 -12.26
C LEU A 26 16.65 8.58 -13.04
N LEU A 27 16.81 8.60 -14.37
CA LEU A 27 16.27 9.65 -15.22
C LEU A 27 14.75 9.75 -15.06
N GLN A 28 14.06 8.61 -15.16
CA GLN A 28 12.61 8.58 -14.96
C GLN A 28 12.22 9.07 -13.55
N ALA A 29 12.91 8.62 -12.50
CA ALA A 29 12.67 9.04 -11.13
C ALA A 29 12.84 10.56 -10.92
N CYS A 30 13.78 11.19 -11.62
CA CYS A 30 14.01 12.64 -11.59
C CYS A 30 12.92 13.46 -12.28
N PHE A 31 12.38 12.97 -13.39
CA PHE A 31 11.56 13.78 -14.30
C PHE A 31 10.06 13.49 -14.25
N SER A 32 9.63 12.37 -13.65
CA SER A 32 8.19 12.13 -13.41
C SER A 32 7.75 12.66 -12.05
N GLU A 33 6.56 13.26 -12.00
CA GLU A 33 5.90 13.64 -10.76
C GLU A 33 5.45 12.41 -9.93
N LEU A 34 5.17 12.61 -8.64
CA LEU A 34 4.72 11.56 -7.71
C LEU A 34 3.32 11.02 -8.02
N TRP A 35 3.20 9.70 -7.89
CA TRP A 35 1.92 9.00 -7.78
C TRP A 35 1.28 9.26 -6.42
N ASP A 36 -0.02 8.99 -6.31
CA ASP A 36 -0.79 9.12 -5.06
C ASP A 36 -0.15 8.38 -3.89
N ASP A 37 0.15 7.10 -4.09
CA ASP A 37 0.73 6.25 -3.03
C ASP A 37 2.16 6.70 -2.67
N GLU A 38 2.95 7.19 -3.63
CA GLU A 38 4.31 7.67 -3.35
C GLU A 38 4.29 8.93 -2.48
N ALA A 39 3.38 9.86 -2.77
CA ALA A 39 3.19 11.05 -1.95
C ALA A 39 2.75 10.65 -0.53
N TYR A 40 1.84 9.68 -0.40
CA TYR A 40 1.37 9.20 0.89
C TYR A 40 2.47 8.51 1.72
N TYR A 41 3.26 7.63 1.10
CA TYR A 41 4.41 6.99 1.78
C TYR A 41 5.56 7.97 2.03
N TRP A 42 5.66 9.06 1.27
CA TRP A 42 6.52 10.18 1.63
C TRP A 42 6.08 10.83 2.95
N VAL A 43 4.78 11.00 3.20
CA VAL A 43 4.30 11.49 4.51
C VAL A 43 4.66 10.50 5.63
N TYR A 44 4.59 9.19 5.38
CA TYR A 44 5.06 8.19 6.36
C TYR A 44 6.53 8.43 6.73
N SER A 45 7.39 8.73 5.74
CA SER A 45 8.81 9.02 5.97
C SER A 45 9.05 10.26 6.86
N ARG A 46 8.07 11.17 6.96
CA ARG A 46 8.13 12.33 7.85
C ARG A 46 7.89 11.95 9.31
N HIS A 47 7.17 10.85 9.56
CA HIS A 47 6.77 10.36 10.88
C HIS A 47 7.17 8.89 11.04
N LEU A 48 8.48 8.62 11.08
CA LEU A 48 8.99 7.25 11.19
C LEU A 48 8.48 6.56 12.46
N ASP A 49 7.80 5.44 12.26
CA ASP A 49 7.34 4.56 13.33
C ASP A 49 7.57 3.08 12.94
N TRP A 50 7.32 2.17 13.88
CA TRP A 50 7.47 0.73 13.68
C TRP A 50 6.36 0.11 12.83
N GLY A 51 5.29 0.84 12.52
CA GLY A 51 4.21 0.41 11.63
C GLY A 51 3.33 1.58 11.20
N TYR A 52 2.46 1.33 10.22
CA TYR A 52 1.47 2.27 9.72
C TYR A 52 0.14 1.55 9.44
N PHE A 53 -0.90 2.31 9.12
CA PHE A 53 -2.27 1.84 8.93
C PHE A 53 -2.37 0.62 8.01
N ASP A 54 -1.73 0.66 6.85
CA ASP A 54 -1.85 -0.37 5.80
C ASP A 54 -0.59 -1.22 5.62
N HIS A 55 0.59 -0.71 6.01
CA HIS A 55 1.88 -1.34 5.72
C HIS A 55 2.91 -1.27 6.87
N PRO A 56 3.84 -2.23 6.92
CA PRO A 56 5.04 -2.14 7.75
C PRO A 56 6.03 -1.05 7.23
N PRO A 57 7.05 -0.67 8.03
CA PRO A 57 7.76 0.60 7.86
C PRO A 57 8.87 0.67 6.82
N MET A 58 9.22 -0.43 6.13
CA MET A 58 10.39 -0.43 5.24
C MET A 58 10.32 0.65 4.15
N ILE A 59 9.14 0.85 3.54
CA ILE A 59 9.00 1.85 2.47
C ILE A 59 9.27 3.27 2.99
N ALA A 60 8.72 3.61 4.17
CA ALA A 60 8.91 4.90 4.80
C ALA A 60 10.39 5.15 5.14
N LEU A 61 11.09 4.12 5.64
CA LEU A 61 12.52 4.20 5.94
C LEU A 61 13.37 4.43 4.68
N LEU A 62 13.10 3.69 3.61
CA LEU A 62 13.82 3.84 2.33
C LEU A 62 13.60 5.23 1.71
N ILE A 63 12.36 5.73 1.74
CA ILE A 63 12.03 7.09 1.30
C ILE A 63 12.77 8.11 2.18
N LYS A 64 12.78 7.94 3.51
CA LYS A 64 13.47 8.86 4.43
C LYS A 64 14.95 8.99 4.11
N MET A 65 15.64 7.86 3.88
CA MET A 65 17.07 7.85 3.55
C MET A 65 17.36 8.51 2.20
N GLY A 66 16.51 8.30 1.18
CA GLY A 66 16.72 8.94 -0.12
C GLY A 66 16.39 10.44 -0.07
N TYR A 67 15.32 10.79 0.62
CA TYR A 67 14.86 12.17 0.75
C TYR A 67 15.78 13.04 1.63
N SER A 68 16.58 12.43 2.53
CA SER A 68 17.64 13.15 3.25
C SER A 68 18.82 13.54 2.37
N ILE A 69 18.94 12.97 1.16
CA ILE A 69 19.98 13.31 0.17
C ILE A 69 19.41 14.30 -0.84
N PHE A 70 18.25 14.00 -1.41
CA PHE A 70 17.57 14.87 -2.39
C PHE A 70 16.15 15.20 -1.93
N HIS A 71 15.83 16.47 -1.72
CA HIS A 71 14.50 16.89 -1.25
C HIS A 71 13.50 17.06 -2.40
N ASN A 72 13.41 16.07 -3.28
CA ASN A 72 12.53 16.04 -4.46
C ASN A 72 12.12 14.59 -4.81
N GLU A 73 11.51 14.39 -5.97
CA GLU A 73 11.01 13.10 -6.45
C GLU A 73 12.10 12.03 -6.57
N LEU A 74 13.32 12.44 -6.96
CA LEU A 74 14.47 11.54 -6.99
C LEU A 74 14.76 11.00 -5.58
N GLY A 75 14.73 11.85 -4.55
CA GLY A 75 14.95 11.39 -3.18
C GLY A 75 13.93 10.38 -2.70
N VAL A 76 12.67 10.53 -3.11
CA VAL A 76 11.61 9.55 -2.79
C VAL A 76 11.91 8.17 -3.40
N ARG A 77 12.47 8.14 -4.61
CA ARG A 77 12.66 6.91 -5.41
C ARG A 77 14.09 6.37 -5.39
N LEU A 78 15.07 7.10 -4.87
CA LEU A 78 16.50 6.79 -5.02
C LEU A 78 16.83 5.36 -4.56
N PHE A 79 16.52 5.02 -3.32
CA PHE A 79 16.81 3.68 -2.79
C PHE A 79 15.95 2.61 -3.45
N ILE A 80 14.77 2.95 -3.95
CA ILE A 80 13.88 2.02 -4.65
C ILE A 80 14.49 1.61 -5.98
N VAL A 81 14.99 2.58 -6.75
CA VAL A 81 15.72 2.34 -8.02
C VAL A 81 17.01 1.54 -7.78
N LEU A 82 17.74 1.81 -6.70
CA LEU A 82 18.91 1.03 -6.31
C LEU A 82 18.53 -0.42 -5.97
N LEU A 83 17.53 -0.63 -5.11
CA LEU A 83 17.04 -1.96 -4.75
C LEU A 83 16.52 -2.72 -5.96
N ASN A 84 15.84 -2.05 -6.89
CA ASN A 84 15.39 -2.65 -8.13
C ASN A 84 16.57 -3.17 -8.98
N THR A 85 17.62 -2.35 -9.15
CA THR A 85 18.83 -2.76 -9.88
C THR A 85 19.57 -3.91 -9.18
N ILE A 86 19.68 -3.87 -7.84
CA ILE A 86 20.32 -4.95 -7.07
C ILE A 86 19.48 -6.23 -7.13
N THR A 87 18.15 -6.14 -7.11
CA THR A 87 17.25 -7.30 -7.32
C THR A 87 17.61 -8.03 -8.61
N LEU A 88 17.77 -7.31 -9.73
CA LEU A 88 18.16 -7.93 -11.00
C LEU A 88 19.53 -8.61 -10.90
N TRP A 89 20.49 -7.99 -10.22
CA TRP A 89 21.81 -8.58 -10.00
C TRP A 89 21.75 -9.86 -9.14
N VAL A 90 20.95 -9.87 -8.07
CA VAL A 90 20.76 -11.04 -7.18
C VAL A 90 20.06 -12.17 -7.93
N THR A 91 18.96 -11.86 -8.64
CA THR A 91 18.22 -12.85 -9.42
C THR A 91 19.09 -13.47 -10.52
N ALA A 92 19.95 -12.67 -11.18
CA ALA A 92 20.93 -13.20 -12.13
C ALA A 92 21.95 -14.14 -11.48
N ARG A 93 22.35 -13.91 -10.22
CA ARG A 93 23.25 -14.81 -9.44
C ARG A 93 22.56 -16.09 -8.95
N LEU A 94 21.23 -16.11 -8.96
CA LEU A 94 20.45 -17.30 -8.65
C LEU A 94 20.37 -18.28 -9.84
N ILE A 95 20.60 -17.79 -11.05
CA ILE A 95 20.65 -18.59 -12.27
C ILE A 95 22.04 -19.23 -12.43
N ALA A 96 22.08 -20.50 -12.85
CA ALA A 96 23.31 -21.30 -12.92
C ALA A 96 24.23 -20.95 -14.11
N SER A 97 23.73 -20.25 -15.14
CA SER A 97 24.47 -19.96 -16.37
C SER A 97 25.45 -18.78 -16.25
N LYS A 98 26.65 -18.90 -16.82
CA LYS A 98 27.68 -17.84 -16.86
C LYS A 98 27.37 -16.76 -17.90
N ASP A 99 26.84 -17.15 -19.07
CA ASP A 99 26.28 -16.26 -20.07
C ASP A 99 24.75 -16.27 -19.92
N ASN A 100 24.14 -15.11 -19.74
CA ASN A 100 22.74 -15.02 -19.36
C ASN A 100 21.93 -14.08 -20.24
N ILE A 101 22.20 -14.07 -21.56
CA ILE A 101 21.39 -13.33 -22.55
C ILE A 101 19.89 -13.59 -22.37
N LEU A 102 19.51 -14.84 -22.12
CA LEU A 102 18.10 -15.21 -21.92
C LEU A 102 17.47 -14.50 -20.71
N PHE A 103 18.19 -14.33 -19.60
CA PHE A 103 17.69 -13.54 -18.47
C PHE A 103 17.40 -12.10 -18.89
N TYR A 104 18.30 -11.45 -19.61
CA TYR A 104 18.07 -10.07 -20.08
C TYR A 104 16.92 -9.98 -21.08
N LEU A 105 16.72 -11.00 -21.94
CA LEU A 105 15.53 -11.07 -22.81
C LEU A 105 14.24 -11.20 -22.00
N ILE A 106 14.23 -12.04 -20.96
CA ILE A 106 13.08 -12.19 -20.06
C ILE A 106 12.78 -10.85 -19.37
N ILE A 107 13.76 -10.24 -18.70
CA ILE A 107 13.57 -8.95 -18.02
C ILE A 107 13.15 -7.84 -19.00
N GLY A 108 13.79 -7.78 -20.16
CA GLY A 108 13.47 -6.85 -21.24
C GLY A 108 12.06 -7.02 -21.80
N ALA A 109 11.48 -8.22 -21.74
CA ALA A 109 10.12 -8.48 -22.19
C ALA A 109 9.07 -8.27 -21.09
N MET A 110 9.47 -8.14 -19.81
CA MET A 110 8.56 -7.89 -18.68
C MET A 110 8.19 -6.40 -18.55
N GLY A 111 7.54 -5.84 -19.58
CA GLY A 111 7.27 -4.39 -19.67
C GLY A 111 6.65 -3.76 -18.42
N ALA A 112 5.61 -4.38 -17.86
CA ALA A 112 4.94 -3.90 -16.64
C ALA A 112 5.89 -3.83 -15.42
N MET A 113 6.79 -4.80 -15.26
CA MET A 113 7.80 -4.78 -14.19
C MET A 113 8.88 -3.71 -14.41
N GLN A 114 9.17 -3.34 -15.67
CA GLN A 114 10.10 -2.24 -15.93
C GLN A 114 9.54 -0.88 -15.55
N MET A 115 8.22 -0.71 -15.69
CA MET A 115 7.52 0.53 -15.35
C MET A 115 7.31 0.63 -13.84
N GLY A 116 6.83 -0.45 -13.21
CA GLY A 116 6.66 -0.51 -11.76
C GLY A 116 7.98 -0.42 -10.99
N GLY A 117 9.11 -0.77 -11.64
CA GLY A 117 10.44 -0.92 -11.04
C GLY A 117 11.04 0.31 -10.34
N MET A 118 10.41 1.48 -10.47
CA MET A 118 10.86 2.74 -9.87
C MET A 118 9.90 3.31 -8.83
N LEU A 119 8.66 2.81 -8.77
CA LEU A 119 7.62 3.39 -7.92
C LEU A 119 7.97 3.15 -6.46
N ALA A 120 7.96 4.21 -5.66
CA ALA A 120 8.24 4.15 -4.23
C ALA A 120 7.05 3.58 -3.44
N VAL A 121 6.80 2.29 -3.65
CA VAL A 121 5.74 1.50 -3.02
C VAL A 121 6.32 0.25 -2.31
N PRO A 122 5.59 -0.36 -1.34
CA PRO A 122 6.06 -1.52 -0.56
C PRO A 122 6.45 -2.76 -1.38
N ASP A 123 5.99 -2.84 -2.63
CA ASP A 123 6.23 -3.97 -3.53
C ASP A 123 7.71 -4.14 -3.89
N LEU A 124 8.45 -3.05 -4.11
CA LEU A 124 9.84 -3.13 -4.54
C LEU A 124 10.78 -3.66 -3.44
N PRO A 125 10.69 -3.15 -2.19
CA PRO A 125 11.41 -3.74 -1.07
C PRO A 125 11.04 -5.23 -0.86
N LEU A 126 9.75 -5.58 -1.02
CA LEU A 126 9.30 -6.97 -0.92
C LEU A 126 9.97 -7.86 -1.97
N ILE A 127 9.99 -7.45 -3.25
CA ILE A 127 10.64 -8.22 -4.33
C ILE A 127 12.14 -8.38 -4.05
N PHE A 128 12.79 -7.30 -3.62
CA PHE A 128 14.22 -7.31 -3.27
C PHE A 128 14.51 -8.31 -2.15
N PHE A 129 13.82 -8.19 -1.02
CA PHE A 129 14.04 -9.10 0.11
C PHE A 129 13.57 -10.53 -0.18
N ALA A 130 12.59 -10.74 -1.08
CA ALA A 130 12.26 -12.07 -1.58
C ALA A 130 13.41 -12.69 -2.38
N ALA A 131 14.09 -11.90 -3.23
CA ALA A 131 15.27 -12.36 -3.96
C ALA A 131 16.43 -12.72 -3.03
N ILE A 132 16.70 -11.86 -2.03
CA ILE A 132 17.72 -12.11 -1.01
C ILE A 132 17.33 -13.31 -0.12
N TYR A 133 16.05 -13.48 0.22
CA TYR A 133 15.54 -14.62 0.97
C TYR A 133 15.80 -15.93 0.23
N PHE A 134 15.47 -16.02 -1.07
CA PHE A 134 15.76 -17.23 -1.85
C PHE A 134 17.27 -17.45 -2.01
N TRP A 135 18.07 -16.39 -2.08
CA TRP A 135 19.52 -16.48 -2.05
C TRP A 135 20.03 -17.07 -0.72
N ALA A 136 19.58 -16.54 0.42
CA ALA A 136 19.91 -17.06 1.75
C ALA A 136 19.43 -18.51 1.93
N TYR A 137 18.22 -18.84 1.47
CA TYR A 137 17.65 -20.18 1.52
C TYR A 137 18.48 -21.19 0.73
N ARG A 138 18.97 -20.83 -0.48
CA ARG A 138 19.88 -21.67 -1.27
C ARG A 138 21.16 -21.99 -0.51
N TYR A 139 21.76 -21.01 0.16
CA TYR A 139 22.97 -21.23 0.98
C TYR A 139 22.67 -22.04 2.24
N PHE A 140 21.51 -21.85 2.86
CA PHE A 140 21.08 -22.63 4.01
C PHE A 140 20.87 -24.11 3.65
N LEU A 141 20.27 -24.39 2.48
CA LEU A 141 20.15 -25.74 1.95
C LEU A 141 21.50 -26.39 1.68
N ALA A 142 22.47 -25.62 1.16
CA ALA A 142 23.82 -26.14 0.90
C ALA A 142 24.62 -26.38 2.19
N LYS A 143 24.51 -25.49 3.18
CA LYS A 143 25.20 -25.60 4.47
C LYS A 143 24.42 -24.90 5.58
N GLN A 144 23.93 -25.66 6.55
CA GLN A 144 23.24 -25.14 7.73
C GLN A 144 24.25 -24.58 8.75
N SER A 145 25.04 -23.57 8.37
CA SER A 145 25.95 -22.84 9.26
C SER A 145 25.22 -21.75 10.06
N TRP A 146 25.77 -21.33 11.20
CA TRP A 146 25.20 -20.21 11.98
C TRP A 146 25.08 -18.92 11.15
N ARG A 147 26.04 -18.65 10.27
CA ARG A 147 25.97 -17.54 9.31
C ARG A 147 24.74 -17.63 8.42
N ASN A 148 24.49 -18.80 7.83
CA ASN A 148 23.35 -18.99 6.92
C ASN A 148 22.01 -19.00 7.68
N THR A 149 21.98 -19.49 8.91
CA THR A 149 20.83 -19.37 9.82
C THR A 149 20.49 -17.90 10.10
N LEU A 150 21.49 -17.10 10.45
CA LEU A 150 21.32 -15.67 10.74
C LEU A 150 20.85 -14.92 9.48
N LEU A 151 21.48 -15.16 8.34
CA LEU A 151 21.07 -14.57 7.07
C LEU A 151 19.62 -14.94 6.71
N LEU A 152 19.21 -16.20 6.92
CA LEU A 152 17.83 -16.62 6.68
C LEU A 152 16.85 -15.87 7.60
N GLY A 153 17.14 -15.78 8.91
CA GLY A 153 16.29 -15.07 9.86
C GLY A 153 16.17 -13.57 9.59
N ILE A 154 17.29 -12.89 9.35
CA ILE A 154 17.31 -11.45 9.02
C ILE A 154 16.52 -11.18 7.75
N THR A 155 16.69 -11.99 6.72
CA THR A 155 16.03 -11.76 5.42
C THR A 155 14.54 -12.03 5.47
N MET A 156 14.08 -13.01 6.26
CA MET A 156 12.65 -13.19 6.56
C MET A 156 12.07 -11.96 7.27
N ALA A 157 12.76 -11.43 8.29
CA ALA A 157 12.30 -10.24 9.00
C ALA A 157 12.20 -9.01 8.09
N LEU A 158 13.24 -8.72 7.30
CA LEU A 158 13.26 -7.57 6.39
C LEU A 158 12.19 -7.69 5.28
N MET A 159 11.92 -8.92 4.83
CA MET A 159 10.83 -9.20 3.89
C MET A 159 9.46 -8.90 4.53
N PHE A 160 9.25 -9.28 5.80
CA PHE A 160 8.00 -8.99 6.51
C PHE A 160 7.84 -7.49 6.82
N TYR A 161 8.95 -6.81 7.14
CA TYR A 161 9.01 -5.35 7.25
C TYR A 161 8.71 -4.62 5.94
N SER A 162 8.75 -5.31 4.80
CA SER A 162 8.38 -4.72 3.50
C SER A 162 6.89 -4.84 3.23
N LYS A 163 6.33 -6.05 3.37
CA LYS A 163 4.91 -6.31 3.17
C LYS A 163 4.53 -7.64 3.83
N TYR A 164 3.35 -7.72 4.44
CA TYR A 164 2.85 -8.94 5.09
C TYR A 164 2.81 -10.17 4.18
N HIS A 165 2.61 -9.96 2.88
CA HIS A 165 2.60 -11.02 1.88
C HIS A 165 3.89 -11.85 1.84
N GLY A 166 5.03 -11.32 2.32
CA GLY A 166 6.28 -12.07 2.45
C GLY A 166 6.14 -13.37 3.27
N VAL A 167 5.21 -13.41 4.23
CA VAL A 167 4.92 -14.62 5.03
C VAL A 167 4.51 -15.80 4.14
N LEU A 168 3.81 -15.54 3.03
CA LEU A 168 3.39 -16.58 2.09
C LEU A 168 4.59 -17.29 1.44
N LEU A 169 5.68 -16.56 1.15
CA LEU A 169 6.88 -17.17 0.58
C LEU A 169 7.56 -18.14 1.57
N VAL A 170 7.62 -17.77 2.85
CA VAL A 170 8.15 -18.66 3.89
C VAL A 170 7.25 -19.87 4.07
N PHE A 171 5.94 -19.66 4.14
CA PHE A 171 4.95 -20.73 4.26
C PHE A 171 5.05 -21.75 3.11
N PHE A 172 5.04 -21.31 1.86
CA PHE A 172 5.15 -22.22 0.71
C PHE A 172 6.55 -22.83 0.55
N THR A 173 7.60 -22.15 1.03
CA THR A 173 8.93 -22.77 1.14
C THR A 173 8.91 -23.95 2.11
N VAL A 174 8.28 -23.81 3.27
CA VAL A 174 8.14 -24.91 4.25
C VAL A 174 7.28 -26.04 3.68
N LEU A 175 6.16 -25.73 3.02
CA LEU A 175 5.33 -26.76 2.37
C LEU A 175 6.10 -27.53 1.28
N SER A 176 7.00 -26.86 0.55
CA SER A 176 7.86 -27.52 -0.44
C SER A 176 8.90 -28.46 0.17
N ASN A 177 9.22 -28.29 1.45
CA ASN A 177 10.27 -29.01 2.16
C ASN A 177 9.95 -29.14 3.65
N MET A 178 9.00 -30.01 3.98
CA MET A 178 8.55 -30.23 5.37
C MET A 178 9.68 -30.67 6.32
N ASN A 179 10.79 -31.21 5.80
CA ASN A 179 11.96 -31.54 6.61
C ASN A 179 12.54 -30.33 7.35
N LEU A 180 12.30 -29.09 6.89
CA LEU A 180 12.71 -27.88 7.60
C LEU A 180 12.17 -27.83 9.03
N LEU A 181 10.98 -28.38 9.29
CA LEU A 181 10.38 -28.42 10.62
C LEU A 181 11.14 -29.34 11.60
N ARG A 182 11.99 -30.23 11.09
CA ARG A 182 12.89 -31.08 11.89
C ARG A 182 14.27 -30.46 12.08
N VAL A 183 14.58 -29.34 11.42
CA VAL A 183 15.90 -28.70 11.46
C VAL A 183 15.94 -27.66 12.58
N PHE A 184 16.66 -27.93 13.66
CA PHE A 184 16.82 -26.99 14.79
C PHE A 184 17.25 -25.58 14.35
N LYS A 185 18.22 -25.50 13.43
CA LYS A 185 18.72 -24.21 12.91
C LYS A 185 17.68 -23.43 12.12
N PHE A 186 16.67 -24.08 11.54
CA PHE A 186 15.56 -23.39 10.89
C PHE A 186 14.68 -22.71 11.95
N TRP A 187 14.38 -23.39 13.06
CA TRP A 187 13.67 -22.78 14.19
C TRP A 187 14.43 -21.60 14.79
N ILE A 188 15.77 -21.66 14.88
CA ILE A 188 16.55 -20.49 15.29
C ILE A 188 16.39 -19.32 14.31
N ALA A 189 16.36 -19.57 12.99
CA ALA A 189 16.07 -18.51 12.02
C ALA A 189 14.67 -17.90 12.22
N CYS A 190 13.67 -18.73 12.55
CA CYS A 190 12.33 -18.26 12.90
C CYS A 190 12.33 -17.40 14.18
N ILE A 191 13.04 -17.82 15.22
CA ILE A 191 13.17 -17.04 16.47
C ILE A 191 13.83 -15.68 16.19
N ILE A 192 14.94 -15.66 15.44
CA ILE A 192 15.60 -14.42 15.01
C ILE A 192 14.62 -13.52 14.26
N THR A 193 13.83 -14.11 13.35
CA THR A 193 12.80 -13.36 12.60
C THR A 193 11.79 -12.72 13.53
N THR A 194 11.23 -13.49 14.47
CA THR A 194 10.23 -13.02 15.43
C THR A 194 10.80 -11.93 16.32
N VAL A 195 12.02 -12.10 16.85
CA VAL A 195 12.67 -11.09 17.71
C VAL A 195 12.90 -9.79 16.93
N LEU A 196 13.41 -9.88 15.69
CA LEU A 196 13.66 -8.70 14.87
C LEU A 196 12.37 -8.01 14.44
N PHE A 197 11.30 -8.76 14.14
CA PHE A 197 10.00 -8.21 13.72
C PHE A 197 9.11 -7.80 14.89
N PHE A 198 9.51 -8.12 16.13
CA PHE A 198 8.74 -7.86 17.35
C PHE A 198 8.34 -6.38 17.52
N PRO A 199 9.18 -5.37 17.24
CA PRO A 199 8.77 -3.97 17.36
C PRO A 199 7.53 -3.62 16.53
N HIS A 200 7.40 -4.20 15.32
CA HIS A 200 6.22 -4.00 14.48
C HIS A 200 4.98 -4.70 15.05
N ILE A 201 5.15 -5.93 15.57
CA ILE A 201 4.07 -6.67 16.23
C ILE A 201 3.56 -5.90 17.44
N TYR A 202 4.47 -5.37 18.27
CA TYR A 202 4.14 -4.57 19.43
C TYR A 202 3.41 -3.27 19.03
N TRP A 203 3.88 -2.60 17.98
CA TRP A 203 3.20 -1.42 17.44
C TRP A 203 1.76 -1.73 16.99
N GLN A 204 1.55 -2.84 16.26
CA GLN A 204 0.19 -3.26 15.88
C GLN A 204 -0.69 -3.49 17.11
N TYR A 205 -0.15 -4.15 18.14
CA TYR A 205 -0.89 -4.42 19.38
C TYR A 205 -1.31 -3.13 20.10
N THR A 206 -0.40 -2.18 20.28
CA THR A 206 -0.70 -0.93 21.00
C THR A 206 -1.65 -0.01 20.26
N HIS A 207 -1.78 -0.15 18.93
CA HIS A 207 -2.68 0.63 18.08
C HIS A 207 -3.99 -0.11 17.70
N GLY A 208 -4.27 -1.27 18.31
CA GLY A 208 -5.52 -2.00 18.08
C GLY A 208 -5.59 -2.74 16.74
N PHE A 209 -4.44 -3.17 16.22
CA PHE A 209 -4.27 -3.95 14.99
C PHE A 209 -4.86 -3.31 13.73
N PRO A 210 -4.54 -2.03 13.43
CA PRO A 210 -5.17 -1.29 12.33
C PRO A 210 -5.04 -2.01 10.98
N SER A 211 -3.87 -2.57 10.67
CA SER A 211 -3.63 -3.23 9.38
C SER A 211 -4.37 -4.56 9.26
N LEU A 212 -4.45 -5.34 10.34
CA LEU A 212 -5.22 -6.58 10.33
C LEU A 212 -6.71 -6.31 10.17
N GLN A 213 -7.24 -5.29 10.87
CA GLN A 213 -8.62 -4.89 10.74
C GLN A 213 -8.92 -4.44 9.30
N TYR A 214 -8.05 -3.62 8.71
CA TYR A 214 -8.19 -3.16 7.34
C TYR A 214 -8.19 -4.34 6.34
N HIS A 215 -7.15 -5.18 6.36
CA HIS A 215 -6.96 -6.25 5.37
C HIS A 215 -7.92 -7.43 5.55
N LEU A 216 -8.38 -7.74 6.77
CA LEU A 216 -9.21 -8.92 7.05
C LEU A 216 -10.71 -8.61 7.22
N VAL A 217 -11.07 -7.37 7.54
CA VAL A 217 -12.47 -7.00 7.85
C VAL A 217 -12.98 -5.91 6.91
N GLU A 218 -12.32 -4.75 6.87
CA GLU A 218 -12.84 -3.57 6.16
C GLU A 218 -12.73 -3.67 4.64
N ARG A 219 -11.73 -4.40 4.13
CA ARG A 219 -11.47 -4.53 2.68
C ARG A 219 -12.30 -5.62 1.98
N ASN A 220 -12.95 -6.53 2.72
CA ASN A 220 -13.70 -7.63 2.09
C ASN A 220 -14.97 -7.10 1.39
N ALA A 221 -15.25 -7.65 0.22
CA ALA A 221 -16.42 -7.30 -0.58
C ALA A 221 -17.73 -7.81 0.04
N SER A 222 -18.84 -7.32 -0.54
CA SER A 222 -20.18 -7.62 -0.06
C SER A 222 -20.65 -9.01 -0.35
N ALA A 223 -20.67 -9.27 -1.64
CA ALA A 223 -20.82 -10.55 -2.26
C ALA A 223 -19.59 -10.78 -3.13
N TYR A 224 -19.46 -12.02 -3.59
CA TYR A 224 -18.53 -12.32 -4.65
C TYR A 224 -19.04 -11.73 -5.97
N ASP A 225 -18.15 -11.07 -6.70
CA ASP A 225 -18.35 -10.70 -8.09
C ASP A 225 -17.32 -11.46 -8.94
N ILE A 226 -17.80 -12.06 -10.03
CA ILE A 226 -16.95 -12.76 -11.00
C ILE A 226 -15.88 -11.85 -11.59
N THR A 227 -16.12 -10.54 -11.67
CA THR A 227 -15.14 -9.53 -12.10
C THR A 227 -13.89 -9.56 -11.23
N PHE A 228 -13.98 -9.84 -9.93
CA PHE A 228 -12.79 -9.94 -9.06
C PHE A 228 -11.83 -11.05 -9.52
N THR A 229 -12.39 -12.18 -9.95
CA THR A 229 -11.61 -13.32 -10.45
C THR A 229 -11.08 -13.05 -11.85
N LEU A 230 -11.89 -12.47 -12.73
CA LEU A 230 -11.47 -12.14 -14.10
C LEU A 230 -10.39 -11.06 -14.12
N ASP A 231 -10.54 -10.00 -13.31
CA ASP A 231 -9.55 -8.94 -13.11
C ASP A 231 -8.25 -9.51 -12.56
N TYR A 232 -8.34 -10.43 -11.60
CA TYR A 232 -7.16 -11.09 -11.05
C TYR A 232 -6.44 -11.90 -12.15
N LEU A 233 -7.16 -12.76 -12.88
CA LEU A 233 -6.57 -13.59 -13.93
C LEU A 233 -5.95 -12.73 -15.04
N GLY A 234 -6.67 -11.75 -15.56
CA GLY A 234 -6.16 -10.79 -16.55
C GLY A 234 -4.96 -10.02 -16.02
N GLY A 235 -5.04 -9.55 -14.77
CA GLY A 235 -3.97 -8.87 -14.06
C GLY A 235 -2.70 -9.71 -13.95
N GLN A 236 -2.79 -11.00 -13.63
CA GLN A 236 -1.62 -11.89 -13.56
C GLN A 236 -0.94 -12.09 -14.91
N LEU A 237 -1.70 -12.14 -16.02
CA LEU A 237 -1.14 -12.24 -17.37
C LEU A 237 -0.42 -10.95 -17.77
N LEU A 238 -0.97 -9.78 -17.40
CA LEU A 238 -0.42 -8.47 -17.73
C LEU A 238 0.76 -8.06 -16.83
N LEU A 239 0.76 -8.49 -15.57
CA LEU A 239 1.75 -8.11 -14.54
C LEU A 239 3.19 -8.44 -14.96
N PHE A 240 3.41 -9.60 -15.59
CA PHE A 240 4.73 -10.03 -16.05
C PHE A 240 5.04 -9.55 -17.48
N GLY A 241 4.18 -8.71 -18.07
CA GLY A 241 4.35 -8.12 -19.39
C GLY A 241 3.13 -8.36 -20.28
N PRO A 242 2.54 -7.32 -20.90
CA PRO A 242 1.27 -7.46 -21.63
C PRO A 242 1.36 -8.42 -22.83
N LEU A 243 2.54 -8.58 -23.43
CA LEU A 243 2.74 -9.44 -24.61
C LEU A 243 3.19 -10.86 -24.26
N VAL A 244 4.04 -11.02 -23.25
CA VAL A 244 4.73 -12.29 -22.95
C VAL A 244 4.49 -12.82 -21.54
N GLY A 245 3.74 -12.11 -20.68
CA GLY A 245 3.57 -12.49 -19.28
C GLY A 245 2.94 -13.87 -19.13
N TRP A 246 1.94 -14.18 -19.96
CA TRP A 246 1.34 -15.52 -20.05
C TRP A 246 2.37 -16.60 -20.43
N LEU A 247 3.28 -16.29 -21.36
CA LEU A 247 4.31 -17.21 -21.84
C LEU A 247 5.38 -17.46 -20.77
N LEU A 248 5.78 -16.40 -20.04
CA LEU A 248 6.73 -16.50 -18.93
C LEU A 248 6.16 -17.35 -17.79
N LEU A 249 4.88 -17.16 -17.45
CA LEU A 249 4.16 -18.00 -16.49
C LEU A 249 4.08 -19.45 -16.97
N TYR A 250 3.71 -19.67 -18.24
CA TYR A 250 3.70 -21.00 -18.84
C TYR A 250 5.09 -21.67 -18.74
N TYR A 251 6.16 -20.95 -19.05
CA TYR A 251 7.51 -21.47 -18.93
C TYR A 251 7.87 -21.82 -17.49
N ALA A 252 7.57 -20.94 -16.53
CA ALA A 252 7.81 -21.18 -15.12
C ALA A 252 7.05 -22.42 -14.60
N PHE A 253 5.78 -22.60 -14.97
CA PHE A 253 4.99 -23.77 -14.59
C PHE A 253 5.51 -25.07 -15.21
N ARG A 254 6.05 -25.02 -16.43
CA ARG A 254 6.58 -26.19 -17.15
C ARG A 254 8.05 -26.50 -16.83
N CYS A 255 8.70 -25.70 -15.99
CA CYS A 255 10.06 -25.99 -15.53
C CYS A 255 10.11 -27.35 -14.80
N PRO A 256 10.96 -28.29 -15.25
CA PRO A 256 11.23 -29.51 -14.50
C PRO A 256 12.00 -29.16 -13.23
N ILE A 257 11.55 -29.68 -12.09
CA ILE A 257 12.20 -29.48 -10.79
C ILE A 257 13.38 -30.46 -10.69
N GLN A 258 14.60 -29.95 -10.47
CA GLN A 258 15.79 -30.80 -10.31
C GLN A 258 16.32 -30.86 -8.88
N ASN A 259 15.92 -29.93 -8.01
CA ASN A 259 16.45 -29.84 -6.65
C ASN A 259 15.43 -29.21 -5.69
N THR A 260 15.71 -29.31 -4.39
CA THR A 260 14.87 -28.75 -3.32
C THR A 260 14.66 -27.25 -3.44
N PHE A 261 15.66 -26.51 -3.92
CA PHE A 261 15.56 -25.06 -4.11
C PHE A 261 14.53 -24.69 -5.19
N GLU A 262 14.60 -25.33 -6.36
CA GLU A 262 13.60 -25.14 -7.43
C GLU A 262 12.20 -25.59 -7.03
N ARG A 263 12.11 -26.65 -6.19
CA ARG A 263 10.83 -27.07 -5.62
C ARG A 263 10.23 -25.96 -4.77
N ALA A 264 11.03 -25.29 -3.93
CA ALA A 264 10.58 -24.15 -3.13
C ALA A 264 10.14 -22.96 -3.99
N LEU A 265 10.88 -22.62 -5.04
CA LEU A 265 10.47 -21.56 -5.98
C LEU A 265 9.13 -21.90 -6.64
N LYS A 266 8.94 -23.15 -7.09
CA LYS A 266 7.72 -23.58 -7.78
C LYS A 266 6.51 -23.63 -6.87
N PHE A 267 6.67 -24.15 -5.64
CA PHE A 267 5.63 -24.12 -4.62
C PHE A 267 5.27 -22.69 -4.21
N SER A 268 6.26 -21.80 -4.08
CA SER A 268 6.00 -20.39 -3.77
C SER A 268 5.24 -19.69 -4.90
N LEU A 269 5.63 -19.93 -6.16
CA LEU A 269 4.93 -19.40 -7.33
C LEU A 269 3.46 -19.87 -7.37
N ILE A 270 3.25 -21.19 -7.40
CA ILE A 270 1.90 -21.76 -7.53
C ILE A 270 1.06 -21.41 -6.29
N GLY A 271 1.64 -21.58 -5.10
CA GLY A 271 0.95 -21.35 -3.84
C GLY A 271 0.48 -19.91 -3.68
N VAL A 272 1.32 -18.92 -3.98
CA VAL A 272 0.94 -17.50 -3.91
C VAL A 272 -0.17 -17.20 -4.93
N LEU A 273 -0.03 -17.67 -6.18
CA LEU A 273 -1.03 -17.43 -7.20
C LEU A 273 -2.38 -18.07 -6.87
N VAL A 274 -2.37 -19.29 -6.30
CA VAL A 274 -3.59 -19.98 -5.86
C VAL A 274 -4.18 -19.32 -4.61
N PHE A 275 -3.36 -18.92 -3.65
CA PHE A 275 -3.82 -18.23 -2.44
C PHE A 275 -4.61 -16.95 -2.78
N PHE A 276 -4.07 -16.14 -3.68
CA PHE A 276 -4.74 -14.91 -4.11
C PHE A 276 -5.92 -15.18 -5.05
N LEU A 277 -5.87 -16.25 -5.86
CA LEU A 277 -7.05 -16.70 -6.60
C LEU A 277 -8.20 -17.09 -5.65
N ILE A 278 -7.91 -17.80 -4.55
CA ILE A 278 -8.92 -18.13 -3.54
C ILE A 278 -9.39 -16.86 -2.80
N SER A 279 -8.52 -15.86 -2.67
CA SER A 279 -8.87 -14.60 -2.02
C SER A 279 -9.87 -13.76 -2.84
N THR A 280 -9.98 -13.97 -4.16
CA THR A 280 -10.95 -13.23 -5.00
C THR A 280 -12.40 -13.50 -4.60
N PHE A 281 -12.68 -14.68 -4.01
CA PHE A 281 -14.01 -15.01 -3.46
C PHE A 281 -14.41 -14.11 -2.28
N LYS A 282 -13.45 -13.42 -1.65
CA LYS A 282 -13.70 -12.50 -0.53
C LYS A 282 -13.66 -11.03 -0.94
N GLY A 283 -13.19 -10.70 -2.14
CA GLY A 283 -13.16 -9.34 -2.67
C GLY A 283 -12.08 -9.14 -3.73
N ARG A 284 -11.96 -7.90 -4.21
CA ARG A 284 -10.98 -7.54 -5.25
C ARG A 284 -9.54 -7.75 -4.75
N VAL A 285 -8.76 -8.44 -5.59
CA VAL A 285 -7.34 -8.71 -5.38
C VAL A 285 -6.55 -7.93 -6.41
N GLU A 286 -5.66 -7.05 -5.96
CA GLU A 286 -4.84 -6.27 -6.88
C GLU A 286 -3.76 -7.14 -7.53
N ALA A 287 -3.51 -6.91 -8.82
CA ALA A 287 -2.53 -7.71 -9.57
C ALA A 287 -1.13 -7.66 -8.93
N ASN A 288 -0.73 -6.52 -8.37
CA ASN A 288 0.58 -6.35 -7.74
C ASN A 288 0.76 -7.17 -6.45
N TRP A 289 -0.28 -7.76 -5.87
CA TRP A 289 -0.15 -8.53 -4.62
C TRP A 289 0.73 -9.78 -4.75
N THR A 290 0.91 -10.29 -5.97
CA THR A 290 1.69 -11.49 -6.28
C THR A 290 3.12 -11.16 -6.71
N VAL A 291 3.52 -9.89 -6.80
CA VAL A 291 4.82 -9.45 -7.37
C VAL A 291 6.04 -10.10 -6.72
N MET A 292 5.95 -10.54 -5.46
CA MET A 292 7.06 -11.24 -4.80
C MET A 292 7.43 -12.57 -5.46
N VAL A 293 6.58 -13.12 -6.33
CA VAL A 293 6.90 -14.29 -7.17
C VAL A 293 7.74 -13.93 -8.39
N PHE A 294 8.10 -12.67 -8.61
CA PHE A 294 8.99 -12.22 -9.68
C PHE A 294 10.26 -13.08 -9.78
N THR A 295 10.98 -13.25 -8.66
CA THR A 295 12.22 -14.06 -8.62
C THR A 295 11.96 -15.53 -8.98
N PRO A 296 10.97 -16.23 -8.38
CA PRO A 296 10.54 -17.55 -8.83
C PRO A 296 10.21 -17.64 -10.33
N VAL A 297 9.40 -16.73 -10.87
CA VAL A 297 8.99 -16.75 -12.28
C VAL A 297 10.20 -16.63 -13.19
N VAL A 298 11.06 -15.63 -12.96
CA VAL A 298 12.23 -15.38 -13.80
C VAL A 298 13.19 -16.57 -13.80
N ILE A 299 13.49 -17.15 -12.63
CA ILE A 299 14.40 -18.30 -12.52
C ILE A 299 13.79 -19.54 -13.20
N LEU A 300 12.54 -19.87 -12.91
CA LEU A 300 11.90 -21.08 -13.45
C LEU A 300 11.66 -20.96 -14.95
N ALA A 301 11.23 -19.81 -15.45
CA ALA A 301 11.05 -19.57 -16.88
C ALA A 301 12.38 -19.69 -17.63
N HIS A 302 13.45 -19.09 -17.09
CA HIS A 302 14.80 -19.22 -17.63
C HIS A 302 15.23 -20.70 -17.71
N GLN A 303 15.15 -21.42 -16.60
CA GLN A 303 15.57 -22.83 -16.53
C GLN A 303 14.74 -23.73 -17.45
N ALA A 304 13.44 -23.48 -17.57
CA ALA A 304 12.56 -24.23 -18.47
C ALA A 304 13.01 -24.08 -19.93
N VAL A 305 13.24 -22.84 -20.39
CA VAL A 305 13.66 -22.56 -21.77
C VAL A 305 15.01 -23.22 -22.07
N VAL A 306 15.98 -23.10 -21.17
CA VAL A 306 17.31 -23.72 -21.36
C VAL A 306 17.21 -25.25 -21.41
N ARG A 307 16.55 -25.88 -20.43
CA ARG A 307 16.54 -27.34 -20.29
C ARG A 307 15.67 -28.03 -21.32
N ARG A 308 14.58 -27.39 -21.77
CA ARG A 308 13.69 -27.95 -22.81
C ARG A 308 14.11 -27.55 -24.23
N GLY A 309 15.18 -26.75 -24.39
CA GLY A 309 15.64 -26.28 -25.69
C GLY A 309 14.61 -25.41 -26.41
N TRP A 310 13.76 -24.69 -25.68
CA TRP A 310 12.72 -23.88 -26.29
C TRP A 310 13.28 -22.67 -27.03
N SER A 311 12.64 -22.34 -28.15
CA SER A 311 13.03 -21.22 -28.99
C SER A 311 12.86 -19.89 -28.25
N ARG A 312 13.89 -19.04 -28.33
CA ARG A 312 13.88 -17.67 -27.79
C ARG A 312 13.28 -16.66 -28.79
N LYS A 313 12.88 -17.11 -29.99
CA LYS A 313 12.41 -16.25 -31.09
C LYS A 313 11.22 -15.38 -30.68
N ILE A 314 10.26 -15.94 -29.94
CA ILE A 314 9.09 -15.17 -29.49
C ILE A 314 9.52 -14.00 -28.60
N LEU A 315 10.43 -14.23 -27.65
CA LEU A 315 10.98 -13.16 -26.81
C LEU A 315 11.74 -12.13 -27.65
N LEU A 316 12.52 -12.56 -28.64
CA LEU A 316 13.26 -11.66 -29.53
C LEU A 316 12.34 -10.81 -30.43
N TYR A 317 11.27 -11.38 -30.96
CA TYR A 317 10.33 -10.67 -31.83
C TYR A 317 9.41 -9.72 -31.05
N THR A 318 9.03 -10.10 -29.83
CA THR A 318 8.18 -9.25 -28.98
C THR A 318 8.97 -8.16 -28.26
N LEU A 319 10.28 -8.35 -28.03
CA LEU A 319 11.11 -7.41 -27.29
C LEU A 319 11.09 -5.98 -27.87
N PRO A 320 11.28 -5.74 -29.19
CA PRO A 320 11.20 -4.38 -29.74
C PRO A 320 9.84 -3.72 -29.50
N VAL A 321 8.75 -4.49 -29.61
CA VAL A 321 7.39 -4.00 -29.36
C VAL A 321 7.22 -3.66 -27.88
N THR A 322 7.66 -4.54 -26.97
CA THR A 322 7.64 -4.26 -25.53
C THR A 322 8.47 -3.02 -25.18
N LEU A 323 9.69 -2.89 -25.71
CA LEU A 323 10.55 -1.76 -25.43
C LEU A 323 9.97 -0.45 -25.99
N LEU A 324 9.33 -0.49 -27.15
CA LEU A 324 8.61 0.66 -27.70
C LEU A 324 7.43 1.07 -26.80
N LEU A 325 6.63 0.11 -26.35
CA LEU A 325 5.53 0.37 -25.41
C LEU A 325 6.04 0.93 -24.07
N VAL A 326 7.11 0.35 -23.52
CA VAL A 326 7.74 0.85 -22.29
C VAL A 326 8.29 2.26 -22.48
N LEU A 327 8.93 2.54 -23.62
CA LEU A 327 9.43 3.87 -23.95
C LEU A 327 8.28 4.88 -24.05
N ALA A 328 7.21 4.54 -24.78
CA ALA A 328 6.03 5.39 -24.91
C ALA A 328 5.41 5.70 -23.54
N THR A 329 5.24 4.69 -22.68
CA THR A 329 4.73 4.91 -21.32
C THR A 329 5.69 5.75 -20.48
N ARG A 330 7.00 5.52 -20.55
CA ARG A 330 8.00 6.31 -19.81
C ARG A 330 7.98 7.79 -20.21
N VAL A 331 7.93 8.06 -21.51
CA VAL A 331 7.78 9.42 -22.04
C VAL A 331 6.47 10.02 -21.55
N TYR A 332 5.36 9.27 -21.62
CA TYR A 332 4.07 9.73 -21.12
C TYR A 332 4.15 10.11 -19.64
N MET A 333 4.71 9.25 -18.79
CA MET A 333 4.86 9.51 -17.35
C MET A 333 5.69 10.75 -17.00
N ILE A 334 6.53 11.25 -17.93
CA ILE A 334 7.27 12.52 -17.76
C ILE A 334 6.47 13.67 -18.35
N TRP A 335 5.90 13.47 -19.52
CA TRP A 335 5.24 14.50 -20.30
C TRP A 335 3.89 14.01 -20.82
N ASP A 336 2.84 14.70 -20.38
CA ASP A 336 1.48 14.53 -20.87
C ASP A 336 1.35 15.03 -22.32
N PHE A 337 1.74 14.19 -23.28
CA PHE A 337 1.66 14.47 -24.71
C PHE A 337 0.32 14.07 -25.35
N LEU A 338 -0.63 13.55 -24.56
CA LEU A 338 -1.96 13.12 -25.02
C LEU A 338 -3.07 13.97 -24.38
N PRO A 339 -3.14 15.28 -24.68
CA PRO A 339 -4.12 16.16 -24.07
C PRO A 339 -5.56 15.69 -24.37
N GLY A 340 -6.39 15.65 -23.32
CA GLY A 340 -7.79 15.20 -23.41
C GLY A 340 -8.00 13.69 -23.27
N VAL A 341 -6.93 12.90 -23.12
CA VAL A 341 -7.02 11.47 -22.80
C VAL A 341 -6.64 11.26 -21.33
N GLU A 342 -7.62 10.88 -20.51
CA GLU A 342 -7.37 10.63 -19.08
C GLU A 342 -6.78 9.23 -18.85
N ILE A 343 -5.46 9.10 -19.00
CA ILE A 343 -4.72 7.91 -18.56
C ILE A 343 -3.94 8.29 -17.31
N ARG A 344 -4.34 7.75 -16.16
CA ARG A 344 -3.63 7.99 -14.89
C ARG A 344 -3.40 9.49 -14.61
N PRO A 345 -4.45 10.34 -14.62
CA PRO A 345 -4.32 11.80 -14.45
C PRO A 345 -3.66 12.19 -13.11
N GLU A 346 -3.56 11.27 -12.16
CA GLU A 346 -2.85 11.46 -10.91
C GLU A 346 -1.35 11.75 -11.09
N ILE A 347 -0.72 11.37 -12.20
CA ILE A 347 0.75 11.45 -12.36
C ILE A 347 1.24 12.74 -13.05
N HIS A 348 0.33 13.62 -13.47
CA HIS A 348 0.66 14.87 -14.17
C HIS A 348 0.09 16.09 -13.45
N HIS A 349 0.63 17.27 -13.77
CA HIS A 349 0.13 18.58 -13.34
C HIS A 349 -0.05 18.75 -11.82
N ASN A 350 0.63 17.96 -11.00
CA ASN A 350 0.52 18.02 -9.55
C ASN A 350 1.17 19.31 -9.01
N ARG A 351 2.28 19.76 -9.59
CA ARG A 351 2.93 21.03 -9.21
C ARG A 351 2.01 22.22 -9.47
N GLU A 352 1.42 22.27 -10.66
CA GLU A 352 0.48 23.32 -11.05
C GLU A 352 -0.77 23.29 -10.17
N TRP A 353 -1.41 22.12 -10.03
CA TRP A 353 -2.57 21.95 -9.15
C TRP A 353 -2.27 22.40 -7.72
N ALA A 354 -1.16 21.96 -7.14
CA ALA A 354 -0.81 22.31 -5.76
C ALA A 354 -0.53 23.82 -5.62
N SER A 355 0.06 24.45 -6.63
CA SER A 355 0.28 25.91 -6.65
C SER A 355 -1.03 26.70 -6.74
N GLN A 356 -2.00 26.24 -7.53
CA GLN A 356 -3.33 26.86 -7.64
C GLN A 356 -4.08 26.79 -6.31
N VAL A 357 -4.04 25.62 -5.65
CA VAL A 357 -4.63 25.44 -4.32
C VAL A 357 -3.92 26.31 -3.28
N ALA A 358 -2.58 26.36 -3.28
CA ALA A 358 -1.82 27.15 -2.31
C ALA A 358 -2.04 28.67 -2.48
N ALA A 359 -2.16 29.15 -3.73
CA ALA A 359 -2.50 30.53 -4.02
C ALA A 359 -3.90 30.86 -3.47
N ARG A 360 -4.89 29.99 -3.67
CA ARG A 360 -6.25 30.18 -3.15
C ARG A 360 -6.32 30.09 -1.62
N ALA A 361 -5.47 29.28 -0.99
CA ALA A 361 -5.40 29.14 0.46
C ALA A 361 -4.86 30.39 1.18
N GLU A 362 -4.07 31.22 0.49
CA GLU A 362 -3.43 32.44 1.02
C GLU A 362 -2.69 32.19 2.35
N GLY A 363 -1.97 31.07 2.43
CA GLY A 363 -1.19 30.67 3.61
C GLY A 363 -1.99 29.99 4.73
N ARG A 364 -3.32 29.84 4.58
CA ARG A 364 -4.11 28.99 5.49
C ARG A 364 -3.74 27.51 5.27
N PRO A 365 -3.69 26.68 6.33
CA PRO A 365 -3.63 25.24 6.16
C PRO A 365 -4.81 24.74 5.33
N VAL A 366 -4.57 23.69 4.53
CA VAL A 366 -5.59 23.10 3.66
C VAL A 366 -5.99 21.74 4.21
N VAL A 367 -7.29 21.53 4.42
CA VAL A 367 -7.85 20.23 4.81
C VAL A 367 -8.59 19.66 3.63
N PHE A 368 -8.24 18.44 3.24
CA PHE A 368 -8.94 17.70 2.20
C PHE A 368 -9.91 16.71 2.83
N LEU A 369 -11.14 16.68 2.34
CA LEU A 369 -12.14 15.74 2.81
C LEU A 369 -11.93 14.37 2.18
N ASN A 370 -11.93 13.31 3.00
CA ASN A 370 -11.98 11.90 2.59
C ASN A 370 -10.87 11.43 1.64
N SER A 371 -9.76 12.16 1.54
CA SER A 371 -8.64 11.84 0.66
C SER A 371 -7.32 11.91 1.40
N TYR A 372 -6.59 10.79 1.47
CA TYR A 372 -5.22 10.77 1.99
C TYR A 372 -4.19 11.13 0.91
N GLN A 373 -4.58 11.02 -0.36
CA GLN A 373 -3.72 11.25 -1.52
C GLN A 373 -3.46 12.75 -1.73
N LEU A 374 -4.54 13.54 -1.81
CA LEU A 374 -4.48 14.97 -2.08
C LEU A 374 -3.68 15.77 -1.04
N PRO A 375 -3.88 15.64 0.29
CA PRO A 375 -3.09 16.36 1.28
C PRO A 375 -1.62 15.95 1.21
N SER A 376 -1.34 14.67 0.94
CA SER A 376 0.04 14.18 0.83
C SER A 376 0.78 14.81 -0.35
N LYS A 377 0.12 14.90 -1.51
CA LYS A 377 0.66 15.58 -2.69
C LYS A 377 0.82 17.08 -2.46
N TYR A 378 -0.21 17.71 -1.89
CA TYR A 378 -0.17 19.13 -1.58
C TYR A 378 1.02 19.46 -0.66
N MET A 379 1.21 18.70 0.42
CA MET A 379 2.34 18.87 1.33
C MET A 379 3.69 18.67 0.61
N PHE A 380 3.80 17.67 -0.26
CA PHE A 380 5.04 17.40 -0.99
C PHE A 380 5.43 18.57 -1.91
N TYR A 381 4.48 19.08 -2.71
CA TYR A 381 4.78 20.10 -3.72
C TYR A 381 4.83 21.53 -3.19
N THR A 382 4.16 21.82 -2.08
CA THR A 382 4.10 23.17 -1.50
C THR A 382 4.99 23.33 -0.26
N GLY A 383 5.31 22.23 0.44
CA GLY A 383 5.92 22.27 1.77
C GLY A 383 5.00 22.79 2.88
N GLN A 384 3.74 23.13 2.57
CA GLN A 384 2.78 23.68 3.52
C GLN A 384 2.02 22.56 4.24
N LEU A 385 1.55 22.86 5.45
CA LEU A 385 0.78 21.91 6.27
C LEU A 385 -0.58 21.60 5.61
N SER A 386 -0.90 20.31 5.54
CA SER A 386 -2.22 19.83 5.12
C SER A 386 -2.64 18.62 5.96
N TYR A 387 -3.91 18.26 5.85
CA TYR A 387 -4.53 17.18 6.62
C TYR A 387 -5.68 16.54 5.85
N SER A 388 -5.92 15.25 6.12
CA SER A 388 -7.07 14.49 5.60
C SER A 388 -8.13 14.37 6.68
N LEU A 389 -9.25 15.07 6.52
CA LEU A 389 -10.42 14.84 7.36
C LEU A 389 -11.19 13.63 6.82
N ASN A 390 -11.05 12.48 7.47
CA ASN A 390 -11.79 11.27 7.07
C ASN A 390 -13.09 11.17 7.85
N SER A 391 -14.20 11.42 7.16
CA SER A 391 -15.52 11.22 7.72
C SER A 391 -15.84 9.73 7.85
N ARG A 392 -16.92 9.42 8.58
CA ARG A 392 -17.41 8.03 8.72
C ARG A 392 -17.78 7.36 7.38
N TYR A 393 -18.01 8.17 6.35
CA TYR A 393 -18.39 7.75 5.00
C TYR A 393 -17.19 7.28 4.18
N SER A 394 -15.97 7.63 4.58
CA SER A 394 -14.75 7.17 3.92
C SER A 394 -14.01 6.12 4.75
N ARG A 395 -13.05 5.46 4.10
CA ARG A 395 -12.10 4.57 4.76
C ARG A 395 -11.17 5.37 5.67
N ARG A 396 -10.63 4.69 6.69
CA ARG A 396 -9.54 5.24 7.48
C ARG A 396 -8.24 5.26 6.67
N SER A 397 -7.32 6.09 7.12
CA SER A 397 -5.94 6.20 6.64
C SER A 397 -5.01 6.50 7.83
N GLN A 398 -3.72 6.65 7.57
CA GLN A 398 -2.73 7.01 8.59
C GLN A 398 -3.00 8.39 9.21
N TYR A 399 -3.67 9.30 8.49
CA TYR A 399 -4.10 10.59 9.06
C TYR A 399 -5.07 10.45 10.24
N ASN A 400 -5.71 9.28 10.42
CA ASN A 400 -6.53 8.98 11.59
C ASN A 400 -5.71 8.55 12.82
N PHE A 401 -4.38 8.45 12.71
CA PHE A 401 -3.48 8.02 13.78
C PHE A 401 -2.42 9.09 14.12
N TRP A 402 -2.34 10.15 13.32
CA TRP A 402 -1.47 11.29 13.58
C TRP A 402 -2.23 12.44 14.20
N ASP A 403 -1.54 13.18 15.05
CA ASP A 403 -2.08 14.30 15.81
C ASP A 403 -1.94 15.65 15.08
N THR A 404 -1.78 15.62 13.76
CA THR A 404 -1.64 16.80 12.89
C THR A 404 -2.76 17.81 13.10
N GLU A 405 -3.98 17.35 13.38
CA GLU A 405 -5.14 18.20 13.64
C GLU A 405 -4.97 19.13 14.86
N LYS A 406 -4.09 18.80 15.82
CA LYS A 406 -3.74 19.68 16.94
C LYS A 406 -3.20 21.03 16.47
N GLN A 407 -2.50 21.05 15.34
CA GLN A 407 -1.91 22.27 14.78
C GLN A 407 -2.95 23.15 14.08
N LEU A 408 -4.14 22.62 13.81
CA LEU A 408 -5.22 23.29 13.08
C LEU A 408 -6.29 23.88 14.01
N TRP A 409 -6.39 23.39 15.25
CA TRP A 409 -7.43 23.80 16.18
C TRP A 409 -7.48 25.31 16.42
N GLY A 410 -8.69 25.87 16.27
CA GLY A 410 -8.97 27.28 16.50
C GLY A 410 -8.37 28.24 15.46
N LYS A 411 -7.73 27.71 14.41
CA LYS A 411 -7.13 28.50 13.33
C LYS A 411 -8.04 28.54 12.10
N PRO A 412 -7.90 29.57 11.24
CA PRO A 412 -8.57 29.59 9.96
C PRO A 412 -7.98 28.53 9.03
N VAL A 413 -8.85 27.72 8.43
CA VAL A 413 -8.49 26.62 7.53
C VAL A 413 -9.34 26.67 6.27
N MET A 414 -8.74 26.31 5.15
CA MET A 414 -9.47 26.07 3.90
C MET A 414 -9.79 24.59 3.78
N VAL A 415 -11.07 24.21 3.87
CA VAL A 415 -11.51 22.84 3.64
C VAL A 415 -11.89 22.70 2.18
N MET A 416 -11.33 21.71 1.49
CA MET A 416 -11.50 21.46 0.07
C MET A 416 -12.11 20.07 -0.16
N PHE A 417 -13.14 19.99 -0.99
CA PHE A 417 -13.91 18.77 -1.22
C PHE A 417 -14.52 18.74 -2.63
N GLU A 418 -14.97 17.56 -3.05
CA GLU A 418 -15.62 17.38 -4.35
C GLU A 418 -17.01 18.03 -4.37
N PRO A 419 -17.42 18.67 -5.48
CA PRO A 419 -18.73 19.28 -5.61
C PRO A 419 -19.88 18.31 -5.34
N GLY A 420 -20.93 18.81 -4.68
CA GLY A 420 -22.11 18.01 -4.30
C GLY A 420 -21.98 17.28 -2.95
N THR A 421 -20.89 17.50 -2.22
CA THR A 421 -20.80 17.11 -0.81
C THR A 421 -21.76 17.98 0.02
N ASP A 422 -22.48 17.38 0.96
CA ASP A 422 -23.38 18.07 1.91
C ASP A 422 -22.58 18.86 2.97
N MET A 423 -21.92 19.94 2.54
CA MET A 423 -21.10 20.83 3.35
C MET A 423 -21.26 22.28 2.86
N PRO A 424 -21.26 23.29 3.74
CA PRO A 424 -21.41 24.68 3.32
C PRO A 424 -20.27 25.14 2.39
N VAL A 425 -20.64 25.56 1.18
CA VAL A 425 -19.72 26.10 0.17
C VAL A 425 -19.57 27.60 0.36
N THR A 426 -18.34 28.05 0.59
CA THR A 426 -17.98 29.47 0.67
C THR A 426 -17.43 30.01 -0.65
N ASP A 427 -16.78 29.16 -1.43
CA ASP A 427 -16.24 29.48 -2.75
C ASP A 427 -16.00 28.18 -3.55
N SER A 428 -15.62 28.31 -4.82
CA SER A 428 -15.18 27.20 -5.67
C SER A 428 -13.84 27.51 -6.34
N LEU A 429 -13.05 26.49 -6.64
CA LEU A 429 -11.76 26.61 -7.32
C LEU A 429 -11.71 25.65 -8.51
N LYS A 430 -11.63 26.22 -9.71
CA LYS A 430 -11.32 25.46 -10.92
C LYS A 430 -9.81 25.30 -11.04
N THR A 431 -9.35 24.06 -11.07
CA THR A 431 -7.94 23.68 -11.20
C THR A 431 -7.70 22.91 -12.50
N VAL A 432 -6.42 22.65 -12.81
CA VAL A 432 -6.04 21.70 -13.87
C VAL A 432 -6.50 20.26 -13.62
N LYS A 433 -6.86 19.91 -12.38
CA LYS A 433 -7.40 18.59 -12.02
C LYS A 433 -8.91 18.60 -11.76
N GLY A 434 -9.63 19.57 -12.33
CA GLY A 434 -11.06 19.72 -12.17
C GLY A 434 -11.47 20.79 -11.16
N THR A 435 -12.77 20.88 -10.91
CA THR A 435 -13.38 21.89 -10.03
C THR A 435 -13.59 21.32 -8.64
N TRP A 436 -13.32 22.15 -7.64
CA TRP A 436 -13.42 21.80 -6.23
C TRP A 436 -14.23 22.85 -5.48
N ASP A 437 -15.05 22.40 -4.53
CA ASP A 437 -15.75 23.29 -3.62
C ASP A 437 -14.87 23.56 -2.39
N ILE A 438 -15.01 24.77 -1.85
CA ILE A 438 -14.21 25.28 -0.73
C ILE A 438 -15.13 25.77 0.37
N SER A 439 -14.83 25.36 1.60
CA SER A 439 -15.39 25.92 2.83
C SER A 439 -14.28 26.54 3.68
N ILE A 440 -14.29 27.86 3.83
CA ILE A 440 -13.38 28.57 4.72
C ILE A 440 -13.94 28.49 6.14
N GLN A 441 -13.21 27.80 7.02
CA GLN A 441 -13.55 27.63 8.43
C GLN A 441 -12.74 28.62 9.26
N PRO A 442 -13.35 29.67 9.87
CA PRO A 442 -12.61 30.67 10.63
C PRO A 442 -11.91 30.11 11.89
N LYS A 443 -12.56 29.13 12.53
CA LYS A 443 -12.00 28.34 13.63
C LYS A 443 -12.23 26.86 13.33
N TYR A 444 -11.19 26.15 12.92
CA TYR A 444 -11.31 24.74 12.58
C TYR A 444 -11.22 23.84 13.82
N TYR A 445 -12.12 22.87 13.95
CA TYR A 445 -12.08 21.84 14.98
C TYR A 445 -12.51 20.48 14.43
N SER A 446 -11.61 19.50 14.44
CA SER A 446 -11.92 18.08 14.20
C SER A 446 -11.43 17.23 15.37
N TYR A 447 -11.97 16.02 15.50
CA TYR A 447 -11.73 15.14 16.64
C TYR A 447 -11.39 13.71 16.22
N SER A 448 -10.53 13.50 15.23
CA SER A 448 -10.27 12.16 14.66
C SER A 448 -9.57 11.20 15.63
N LEU A 449 -8.70 11.68 16.53
CA LEU A 449 -8.05 10.82 17.55
C LEU A 449 -8.92 10.52 18.79
N VAL A 450 -10.19 10.94 18.82
CA VAL A 450 -11.11 10.46 19.84
C VAL A 450 -11.50 9.03 19.50
N GLU A 451 -11.26 8.10 20.43
CA GLU A 451 -11.65 6.71 20.26
C GLU A 451 -12.85 6.37 21.15
N LEU A 452 -13.87 5.76 20.57
CA LEU A 452 -15.05 5.24 21.24
C LEU A 452 -14.99 3.72 21.14
N LYS A 453 -14.50 3.07 22.20
CA LYS A 453 -14.33 1.60 22.24
C LYS A 453 -15.64 0.95 22.69
N PRO A 454 -16.34 0.22 21.82
CA PRO A 454 -17.60 -0.42 22.19
C PRO A 454 -17.35 -1.66 23.06
N ALA A 455 -18.24 -1.92 24.02
CA ALA A 455 -18.20 -3.15 24.81
C ALA A 455 -18.56 -4.41 24.00
N LEU A 456 -19.35 -4.24 22.93
CA LEU A 456 -19.80 -5.31 22.04
C LEU A 456 -19.18 -5.13 20.64
N THR A 457 -18.81 -6.25 20.02
CA THR A 457 -18.25 -6.30 18.66
C THR A 457 -19.25 -6.82 17.63
N THR A 458 -20.34 -7.45 18.09
CA THR A 458 -21.46 -7.91 17.28
C THR A 458 -22.79 -7.63 18.00
N ILE A 459 -23.83 -7.35 17.21
CA ILE A 459 -25.19 -7.07 17.71
C ILE A 459 -26.18 -7.86 16.86
N LYS A 460 -27.18 -8.46 17.50
CA LYS A 460 -28.36 -9.01 16.85
C LYS A 460 -29.57 -8.27 17.42
N ALA A 461 -30.40 -7.72 16.55
CA ALA A 461 -31.53 -6.89 16.93
C ALA A 461 -32.66 -6.99 15.89
N HIS A 462 -33.77 -6.34 16.18
CA HIS A 462 -34.94 -6.24 15.32
C HIS A 462 -35.08 -4.83 14.70
N PRO A 463 -35.84 -4.69 13.61
CA PRO A 463 -36.12 -3.39 13.01
C PRO A 463 -36.63 -2.36 14.01
N ASN A 464 -36.06 -1.15 13.97
CA ASN A 464 -36.39 -0.03 14.87
C ASN A 464 -36.20 -0.30 16.37
N GLU A 465 -35.58 -1.42 16.74
CA GLU A 465 -35.24 -1.70 18.14
C GLU A 465 -34.23 -0.67 18.64
N THR A 466 -34.42 -0.17 19.86
CA THR A 466 -33.44 0.70 20.52
C THR A 466 -32.54 -0.15 21.41
N VAL A 467 -31.27 -0.23 21.04
CA VAL A 467 -30.26 -0.99 21.78
C VAL A 467 -29.37 -0.03 22.55
N LYS A 468 -29.19 -0.32 23.85
CA LYS A 468 -28.31 0.44 24.72
C LYS A 468 -26.85 -0.01 24.54
N MET A 469 -26.01 0.90 24.06
CA MET A 469 -24.60 0.64 23.79
C MET A 469 -23.70 1.28 24.83
N PHE A 470 -22.79 0.49 25.42
CA PHE A 470 -21.77 1.00 26.34
C PHE A 470 -20.45 1.23 25.59
N LEU A 471 -19.93 2.44 25.70
CA LEU A 471 -18.69 2.88 25.06
C LEU A 471 -17.69 3.34 26.12
N GLN A 472 -16.43 2.96 25.96
CA GLN A 472 -15.31 3.51 26.69
C GLN A 472 -14.66 4.61 25.83
N PRO A 473 -14.82 5.89 26.19
CA PRO A 473 -14.16 6.98 25.49
C PRO A 473 -12.68 7.01 25.85
N ASN A 474 -11.83 7.27 24.86
CA ASN A 474 -10.39 7.39 25.02
C ASN A 474 -9.87 8.61 24.23
N ASN A 475 -9.00 9.38 24.86
CA ASN A 475 -8.40 10.58 24.28
C ASN A 475 -7.01 10.25 23.70
N GLY A 476 -6.93 10.09 22.38
CA GLY A 476 -5.67 9.81 21.68
C GLY A 476 -4.72 11.01 21.54
N TYR A 477 -5.11 12.23 21.95
CA TYR A 477 -4.26 13.41 21.78
C TYR A 477 -3.19 13.57 22.87
N HIS A 478 -3.26 12.81 23.97
CA HIS A 478 -2.36 12.96 25.13
C HIS A 478 -2.30 14.39 25.69
N GLN A 479 -3.35 15.19 25.46
CA GLN A 479 -3.55 16.54 25.99
C GLN A 479 -5.05 16.83 26.12
N PRO A 480 -5.48 17.82 26.92
CA PRO A 480 -6.88 18.24 26.95
C PRO A 480 -7.41 18.60 25.57
N ILE A 481 -8.61 18.13 25.23
CA ILE A 481 -9.25 18.39 23.94
C ILE A 481 -9.87 19.80 23.98
N PRO A 482 -9.49 20.73 23.09
CA PRO A 482 -10.14 22.02 23.02
C PRO A 482 -11.55 21.85 22.47
N ILE A 483 -12.51 22.58 23.05
CA ILE A 483 -13.91 22.51 22.68
C ILE A 483 -14.30 23.81 21.98
N ASP A 484 -14.88 23.69 20.79
CA ASP A 484 -15.58 24.81 20.17
C ASP A 484 -16.84 25.12 20.97
N ARG A 485 -16.87 26.26 21.65
CA ARG A 485 -18.03 26.68 22.46
C ARG A 485 -19.16 27.23 21.60
N ASP A 486 -18.85 27.72 20.40
CA ASP A 486 -19.83 28.27 19.48
C ASP A 486 -20.63 27.12 18.85
N ASN A 487 -19.97 25.99 18.55
CA ASN A 487 -20.58 24.76 18.04
C ASN A 487 -20.08 23.51 18.82
N PRO A 488 -20.63 23.25 20.02
CA PRO A 488 -20.17 22.15 20.86
C PRO A 488 -20.20 20.79 20.15
N PRO A 489 -19.06 20.05 20.13
CA PRO A 489 -19.02 18.75 19.51
C PRO A 489 -19.85 17.73 20.27
N VAL A 490 -20.61 16.92 19.52
CA VAL A 490 -21.48 15.89 20.08
C VAL A 490 -21.14 14.53 19.49
N LEU A 491 -21.33 13.49 20.29
CA LEU A 491 -21.20 12.14 19.82
C LEU A 491 -22.40 11.76 18.94
N GLY A 492 -22.22 10.73 18.13
CA GLY A 492 -23.34 10.06 17.51
C GLY A 492 -22.91 8.76 16.86
N TYR A 493 -23.77 8.26 15.98
CA TYR A 493 -23.56 6.98 15.34
C TYR A 493 -24.12 6.98 13.93
N GLY A 494 -23.78 5.94 13.18
CA GLY A 494 -24.65 5.55 12.10
C GLY A 494 -24.27 4.23 11.50
N PHE A 495 -25.10 3.80 10.58
CA PHE A 495 -24.98 2.53 9.92
C PHE A 495 -24.45 2.72 8.50
N SER A 496 -23.74 1.72 8.03
CA SER A 496 -23.47 1.54 6.61
C SER A 496 -23.81 0.11 6.26
N THR A 497 -24.57 -0.08 5.20
CA THR A 497 -24.52 -1.35 4.48
C THR A 497 -23.22 -1.39 3.70
N LYS A 498 -23.03 -2.40 2.87
CA LYS A 498 -21.86 -2.47 2.00
C LYS A 498 -22.03 -1.65 0.71
N GLU A 499 -23.25 -1.22 0.39
CA GLU A 499 -23.60 -0.45 -0.81
C GLU A 499 -23.81 1.03 -0.50
N GLU A 500 -24.34 1.33 0.68
CA GLU A 500 -24.74 2.67 1.06
C GLU A 500 -24.41 2.95 2.53
N ALA A 501 -23.96 4.16 2.80
CA ALA A 501 -23.85 4.66 4.16
C ALA A 501 -25.09 5.46 4.51
N LEU A 502 -25.86 4.98 5.49
CA LEU A 502 -27.04 5.68 5.97
C LEU A 502 -26.64 7.00 6.67
N PRO A 503 -27.52 8.03 6.63
CA PRO A 503 -27.31 9.28 7.34
C PRO A 503 -26.92 9.06 8.80
N ALA A 504 -25.98 9.87 9.27
CA ALA A 504 -25.50 9.78 10.64
C ALA A 504 -26.51 10.42 11.60
N VAL A 505 -26.68 9.82 12.78
CA VAL A 505 -27.58 10.30 13.82
C VAL A 505 -26.76 11.03 14.89
N LYS A 506 -27.05 12.32 15.09
CA LYS A 506 -26.49 13.13 16.19
C LYS A 506 -27.15 12.71 17.51
N SER A 507 -26.34 12.48 18.55
CA SER A 507 -26.85 12.28 19.91
C SER A 507 -26.87 13.60 20.69
N THR A 508 -27.46 13.57 21.90
CA THR A 508 -27.43 14.68 22.85
C THR A 508 -26.21 14.66 23.77
N ILE A 509 -25.27 13.72 23.58
CA ILE A 509 -24.11 13.53 24.46
C ILE A 509 -22.97 14.45 23.99
N PRO A 510 -22.61 15.50 24.77
CA PRO A 510 -21.48 16.36 24.42
C PRO A 510 -20.16 15.59 24.58
N LEU A 511 -19.21 15.84 23.67
CA LEU A 511 -17.89 15.20 23.70
C LEU A 511 -17.17 15.48 25.03
N GLU A 512 -17.18 16.72 25.50
CA GLU A 512 -16.54 17.13 26.76
C GLU A 512 -17.02 16.29 27.94
N ARG A 513 -18.34 16.10 28.06
CA ARG A 513 -18.96 15.29 29.11
C ARG A 513 -18.62 13.81 28.97
N ALA A 514 -18.53 13.31 27.74
CA ALA A 514 -18.13 11.94 27.48
C ALA A 514 -16.68 11.68 27.91
N MET A 515 -15.75 12.60 27.63
CA MET A 515 -14.33 12.45 27.97
C MET A 515 -14.06 12.46 29.48
N LEU A 516 -14.95 13.02 30.30
CA LEU A 516 -14.86 12.98 31.77
C LEU A 516 -15.31 11.64 32.37
N ARG A 517 -15.94 10.77 31.58
CA ARG A 517 -16.50 9.50 32.05
C ARG A 517 -15.66 8.32 31.59
N ARG A 518 -15.51 7.33 32.47
CA ARG A 518 -14.86 6.06 32.13
C ARG A 518 -15.67 5.24 31.12
N VAL A 519 -16.99 5.27 31.26
CA VAL A 519 -17.95 4.59 30.38
C VAL A 519 -19.13 5.53 30.16
N ILE A 520 -19.63 5.56 28.93
CA ILE A 520 -20.88 6.22 28.57
C ILE A 520 -21.85 5.20 28.00
N ASP A 521 -23.14 5.48 28.13
CA ASP A 521 -24.19 4.76 27.44
C ASP A 521 -24.81 5.64 26.33
N MET A 522 -25.09 5.03 25.18
CA MET A 522 -25.75 5.67 24.05
C MET A 522 -26.89 4.77 23.58
N GLN A 523 -28.06 5.37 23.37
CA GLN A 523 -29.19 4.68 22.76
C GLN A 523 -29.01 4.68 21.24
N VAL A 524 -29.00 3.50 20.63
CA VAL A 524 -28.83 3.31 19.19
C VAL A 524 -30.11 2.70 18.63
N VAL A 525 -30.79 3.44 17.76
CA VAL A 525 -31.97 2.95 17.03
C VAL A 525 -31.50 2.15 15.83
N MET A 526 -31.92 0.89 15.73
CA MET A 526 -31.55 -0.01 14.63
C MET A 526 -32.26 0.36 13.33
N PRO A 527 -31.65 0.07 12.16
CA PRO A 527 -32.29 0.27 10.87
C PRO A 527 -33.67 -0.39 10.77
N ASP A 528 -34.57 0.23 10.02
CA ASP A 528 -35.94 -0.23 9.77
C ASP A 528 -35.99 -1.48 8.87
N LYS A 529 -34.97 -1.68 8.03
CA LYS A 529 -34.87 -2.82 7.12
C LYS A 529 -34.01 -3.94 7.73
N PRO A 530 -34.47 -5.20 7.67
CA PRO A 530 -33.63 -6.36 7.98
C PRO A 530 -32.38 -6.40 7.08
N GLY A 531 -31.26 -6.85 7.62
CA GLY A 531 -30.01 -6.92 6.88
C GLY A 531 -28.77 -6.93 7.76
N GLU A 532 -27.61 -6.97 7.10
CA GLU A 532 -26.30 -6.88 7.72
C GLU A 532 -25.76 -5.45 7.59
N TYR A 533 -25.48 -4.82 8.73
CA TYR A 533 -24.99 -3.46 8.81
C TYR A 533 -23.66 -3.39 9.56
N LEU A 534 -22.91 -2.34 9.28
CA LEU A 534 -21.77 -1.90 10.07
C LEU A 534 -22.16 -0.64 10.83
N LEU A 535 -22.22 -0.72 12.16
CA LEU A 535 -22.40 0.41 13.04
C LEU A 535 -21.04 1.04 13.35
N LYS A 536 -20.95 2.36 13.20
CA LYS A 536 -19.78 3.17 13.56
C LYS A 536 -20.23 4.32 14.45
N PHE A 537 -19.46 4.60 15.50
CA PHE A 537 -19.62 5.81 16.30
C PHE A 537 -18.73 6.92 15.76
N CYS A 538 -19.21 8.14 15.93
CA CYS A 538 -18.64 9.32 15.32
C CYS A 538 -18.74 10.54 16.24
N VAL A 539 -17.97 11.57 15.92
CA VAL A 539 -18.04 12.89 16.54
C VAL A 539 -18.46 13.89 15.48
N PHE A 540 -19.47 14.69 15.78
CA PHE A 540 -19.89 15.83 14.96
C PHE A 540 -19.24 17.09 15.51
N ALA A 541 -18.75 17.96 14.62
CA ALA A 541 -18.08 19.20 14.98
C ALA A 541 -18.49 20.31 14.00
N GLY A 542 -19.33 21.23 14.46
CA GLY A 542 -19.91 22.28 13.61
C GLY A 542 -20.56 21.70 12.34
N ASP A 543 -20.19 22.27 11.21
CA ASP A 543 -20.67 21.89 9.87
C ASP A 543 -19.75 20.88 9.16
N LEU A 544 -18.72 20.37 9.86
CA LEU A 544 -17.87 19.32 9.30
C LEU A 544 -18.64 17.98 9.30
N PRO A 545 -18.41 17.13 8.28
CA PRO A 545 -18.96 15.80 8.29
C PRO A 545 -18.40 14.98 9.48
N PRO A 546 -19.20 14.08 10.07
CA PRO A 546 -18.82 13.39 11.29
C PRO A 546 -17.59 12.49 11.09
N THR A 547 -16.62 12.60 11.99
CA THR A 547 -15.38 11.79 11.95
C THR A 547 -15.65 10.33 12.29
N HIS A 548 -14.78 9.42 11.84
CA HIS A 548 -14.86 8.00 12.20
C HIS A 548 -14.08 7.74 13.50
N ASN A 549 -14.79 7.41 14.60
CA ASN A 549 -14.19 7.38 15.94
C ASN A 549 -14.29 6.02 16.66
N SER A 550 -14.80 4.97 16.03
CA SER A 550 -14.83 3.62 16.61
C SER A 550 -14.35 2.58 15.62
N GLN A 551 -14.13 1.36 16.09
CA GLN A 551 -14.14 0.21 15.20
C GLN A 551 -15.56 -0.02 14.65
N ALA A 552 -15.67 -0.59 13.45
CA ALA A 552 -16.95 -1.00 12.89
C ALA A 552 -17.49 -2.24 13.63
N ILE A 553 -18.75 -2.18 14.05
CA ILE A 553 -19.46 -3.23 14.77
C ILE A 553 -20.43 -3.91 13.80
N LYS A 554 -20.43 -5.24 13.74
CA LYS A 554 -21.37 -5.98 12.90
C LYS A 554 -22.74 -6.03 13.56
N VAL A 555 -23.77 -5.64 12.82
CA VAL A 555 -25.15 -5.60 13.28
C VAL A 555 -26.00 -6.43 12.34
N THR A 556 -26.62 -7.48 12.86
CA THR A 556 -27.62 -8.28 12.15
C THR A 556 -29.00 -7.84 12.61
N VAL A 557 -29.78 -7.27 11.69
CA VAL A 557 -31.19 -6.93 11.91
C VAL A 557 -32.05 -8.03 11.32
N SER A 558 -32.72 -8.81 12.17
CA SER A 558 -33.57 -9.94 11.75
C SER A 558 -35.04 -9.56 11.76
N LYS A 559 -35.82 -10.09 10.81
CA LYS A 559 -37.28 -10.06 10.91
C LYS A 559 -37.70 -10.80 12.20
N ASN A 560 -38.73 -10.28 12.87
CA ASN A 560 -39.36 -10.96 14.00
C ASN A 560 -39.89 -12.34 13.61
#